data_AF-A0A2T6EB10-F1
#
_entry.id   AF-A0A2T6EB10-F1
#
_cell.length_a   1.000
_cell.length_b   1.000
_cell.length_c   1.000
_cell.angle_alpha   90.00
_cell.angle_beta   90.00
_cell.angle_gamma   90.00
#
_symmetry.space_group_name_H-M   'P 1'
#
loop_
_entity.id
_entity.type
_entity.pdbx_description
1 polymer ?
#
loop_
_entity_poly.entity_id
_entity_poly.type
_entity_poly.pdbx_seq_one_letter_code
_entity_poly.pdbx_strand_id
1 'polypeptide(L)'
;MDQLMSIREFIELRYTPGSAPQIRTVQDRIKRGEIPGVKDGKNWMVNITELSQSNRPATNDVDDIVDLICSGKKKSGLKVVG
;
A
#
# COMPACT_ATOMS: atom_id res chain seq x y z
N MET A 1 -2.11 -20.48 -11.54
CA MET A 1 -2.28 -19.43 -12.57
C MET A 1 -1.48 -18.22 -12.12
N ASP A 2 -0.51 -17.80 -12.91
CA ASP A 2 0.21 -16.55 -12.69
C ASP A 2 -0.70 -15.38 -13.05
N GLN A 3 -0.94 -14.49 -12.09
CA GLN A 3 -1.71 -13.27 -12.31
C GLN A 3 -0.72 -12.17 -12.65
N LEU A 4 -0.74 -11.76 -13.92
CA LEU A 4 0.07 -10.65 -14.43
C LEU A 4 -0.81 -9.40 -14.54
N MET A 5 -0.30 -8.28 -14.06
CA MET A 5 -1.02 -7.01 -14.03
C MET A 5 -0.16 -5.90 -14.62
N SER A 6 -0.80 -4.92 -15.27
CA SER A 6 -0.10 -3.75 -15.78
C SER A 6 0.47 -2.92 -14.63
N ILE A 7 1.65 -2.31 -14.81
CA ILE A 7 2.25 -1.43 -13.79
C ILE A 7 1.30 -0.29 -13.38
N ARG A 8 0.55 0.27 -14.33
CA ARG A 8 -0.44 1.32 -14.06
C ARG A 8 -1.51 0.83 -13.09
N GLU A 9 -2.15 -0.30 -13.38
CA GLU A 9 -3.17 -0.89 -12.51
C GLU A 9 -2.61 -1.26 -11.14
N PHE A 10 -1.39 -1.81 -11.09
CA PHE A 10 -0.70 -2.09 -9.83
C PHE A 10 -0.51 -0.82 -8.99
N ILE A 11 -0.13 0.29 -9.62
CA ILE A 11 0.03 1.58 -8.93
C ILE A 11 -1.31 2.10 -8.42
N GLU A 12 -2.35 2.09 -9.27
CA GLU A 12 -3.68 2.57 -8.92
C GLU A 12 -4.33 1.75 -7.80
N LEU A 13 -4.08 0.44 -7.78
CA LEU A 13 -4.60 -0.45 -6.73
C LEU A 13 -3.83 -0.32 -5.41
N ARG A 14 -2.51 -0.11 -5.46
CA ARG A 14 -1.67 -0.17 -4.26
C ARG A 14 -1.38 1.17 -3.61
N TYR A 15 -1.41 2.26 -4.36
CA TYR A 15 -1.00 3.58 -3.90
C TYR A 15 -2.15 4.58 -3.98
N THR A 16 -2.23 5.45 -2.98
CA THR A 16 -3.19 6.54 -2.95
C THR A 16 -2.85 7.57 -4.05
N PRO A 17 -3.85 8.17 -4.73
CA PRO A 17 -3.64 9.29 -5.63
C PRO A 17 -2.83 10.40 -4.93
N GLY A 18 -1.71 10.81 -5.52
CA GLY A 18 -0.79 11.80 -4.94
C GLY A 18 0.47 11.24 -4.27
N SER A 19 0.50 9.94 -3.94
CA SER A 19 1.71 9.24 -3.44
C SER A 19 2.13 8.07 -4.33
N ALA A 20 1.48 7.91 -5.48
CA ALA A 20 1.77 6.92 -6.49
C ALA A 20 3.16 7.14 -7.13
N PRO A 21 4.06 6.13 -7.13
CA PRO A 21 5.32 6.23 -7.84
C PRO A 21 5.08 6.30 -9.34
N GLN A 22 6.01 6.90 -10.09
CA GLN A 22 5.92 6.89 -11.54
C GLN A 22 6.08 5.47 -12.10
N ILE A 23 5.44 5.20 -13.25
CA ILE A 23 5.55 3.91 -13.96
C ILE A 23 7.01 3.51 -14.16
N ARG A 24 7.87 4.45 -14.55
CA ARG A 24 9.30 4.22 -14.76
C ARG A 24 10.00 3.74 -13.48
N THR A 25 9.67 4.32 -12.33
CA THR A 25 10.22 3.91 -11.03
C THR A 25 9.87 2.45 -10.73
N VAL A 26 8.62 2.05 -10.97
CA VAL A 26 8.20 0.65 -10.77
C VAL A 26 8.88 -0.28 -11.78
N GLN A 27 9.03 0.13 -13.05
CA GLN A 27 9.79 -0.63 -14.05
C GLN A 27 11.24 -0.87 -13.62
N ASP A 28 11.93 0.16 -13.12
CA ASP A 28 13.31 0.02 -12.68
C ASP A 28 13.42 -0.89 -11.44
N ARG A 29 12.43 -0.88 -10.55
CA ARG A 29 12.36 -1.83 -9.42
C ARG A 29 12.13 -3.28 -9.89
N ILE A 30 11.31 -3.50 -10.92
CA ILE A 30 11.15 -4.83 -11.53
C ILE A 30 12.48 -5.29 -12.14
N LYS A 31 13.18 -4.43 -12.89
CA LYS A 31 14.50 -4.77 -13.47
C LYS A 31 15.55 -5.12 -12.42
N ARG A 32 15.47 -4.50 -11.23
CA ARG A 32 16.35 -4.77 -10.09
C ARG A 32 15.96 -6.04 -9.32
N GLY A 33 14.84 -6.68 -9.66
CA GLY A 33 14.31 -7.83 -8.94
C GLY A 33 13.67 -7.49 -7.59
N GLU A 34 13.39 -6.20 -7.33
CA GLU A 34 12.74 -5.76 -6.09
C GLU A 34 11.23 -5.98 -6.11
N ILE A 35 10.64 -6.00 -7.30
CA ILE A 35 9.22 -6.28 -7.53
C ILE A 35 9.16 -7.44 -8.51
N PRO A 36 8.48 -8.55 -8.18
CA PRO A 36 8.33 -9.66 -9.12
C PRO A 36 7.50 -9.19 -10.31
N GLY A 37 8.05 -9.37 -11.49
CA GLY A 37 7.46 -8.89 -12.73
C GLY A 37 8.20 -9.45 -13.93
N VAL A 38 7.49 -9.47 -15.05
CA VAL A 38 7.97 -10.03 -16.32
C VAL A 38 7.89 -8.97 -17.41
N LYS A 39 8.78 -9.09 -18.40
CA LYS A 39 8.74 -8.26 -19.59
C LYS A 39 7.90 -8.96 -20.65
N ASP A 40 6.74 -8.38 -20.98
CA ASP A 40 5.88 -8.83 -22.07
C ASP A 40 6.07 -7.92 -23.29
N GLY A 41 6.86 -8.39 -24.25
CA GLY A 41 7.23 -7.61 -25.44
C GLY A 41 7.93 -6.29 -25.08
N LYS A 42 7.24 -5.16 -25.31
CA LYS A 42 7.73 -3.81 -24.97
C LYS A 42 7.26 -3.33 -23.59
N ASN A 43 6.31 -4.03 -22.98
CA ASN A 43 5.70 -3.67 -21.71
C ASN A 43 6.31 -4.47 -20.56
N TRP A 44 6.20 -3.93 -19.36
CA TRP A 44 6.55 -4.63 -18.13
C TRP A 44 5.27 -4.85 -17.33
N MET A 45 5.07 -6.08 -16.89
CA MET A 45 3.93 -6.51 -16.10
C MET A 45 4.41 -6.97 -14.73
N VAL A 46 3.61 -6.68 -13.71
CA VAL A 46 3.86 -7.07 -12.33
C VAL A 46 3.23 -8.45 -12.09
N ASN A 47 3.98 -9.38 -11.51
CA ASN A 47 3.45 -10.66 -11.09
C ASN A 47 2.84 -10.53 -9.69
N ILE A 48 1.52 -10.33 -9.64
CA ILE A 48 0.79 -10.14 -8.38
C ILE A 48 0.67 -11.44 -7.57
N THR A 49 0.76 -12.61 -8.22
CA THR A 49 0.76 -13.90 -7.50
C THR A 49 1.96 -14.00 -6.54
N GLU A 50 3.15 -13.58 -6.97
CA GLU A 50 4.36 -13.60 -6.15
C GLU A 50 4.40 -12.46 -5.11
N LEU A 51 3.81 -11.30 -5.42
CA LEU A 51 3.65 -10.19 -4.47
C LEU A 51 2.75 -10.55 -3.30
N SER A 52 1.64 -11.26 -3.54
CA SER A 52 0.75 -11.71 -2.46
C SER A 52 1.42 -12.73 -1.53
N GLN A 53 2.39 -13.50 -2.02
CA GLN A 53 3.18 -14.44 -1.21
C GLN A 53 4.31 -13.75 -0.46
N SER A 54 4.85 -12.66 -1.01
CA SER A 54 5.74 -11.72 -0.31
C SER A 54 4.92 -10.85 0.64
N ASN A 55 4.27 -11.50 1.62
CA ASN A 55 3.46 -10.92 2.67
C ASN A 55 4.33 -10.16 3.68
N ARG A 56 5.19 -9.27 3.20
CA ARG A 56 5.70 -8.16 4.00
C ARG A 56 4.59 -7.11 3.91
N PRO A 57 3.78 -6.92 4.95
CA PRO A 57 2.81 -5.83 4.93
C PRO A 57 3.58 -4.56 4.57
N ALA A 58 3.07 -3.77 3.63
CA ALA A 58 3.49 -2.38 3.65
C ALA A 58 3.13 -1.90 5.04
N THR A 59 4.13 -1.54 5.83
CA THR A 59 4.06 -1.00 7.19
C THR A 59 3.19 0.25 7.22
N ASN A 60 1.89 0.06 7.05
CA ASN A 60 0.87 0.96 7.49
C ASN A 60 0.29 0.26 8.72
N ASP A 61 0.77 0.70 9.87
CA ASP A 61 0.16 0.55 11.19
C ASP A 61 -1.28 1.09 11.17
N VAL A 62 -2.20 0.35 10.54
CA VAL A 62 -3.64 0.62 10.58
C VAL A 62 -4.32 -0.06 11.78
N ASP A 63 -3.57 -0.81 12.59
CA ASP A 63 -4.06 -1.40 13.84
C ASP A 63 -4.21 -0.35 14.97
N ASP A 64 -3.71 0.88 14.82
CA ASP A 64 -3.87 1.96 15.81
C ASP A 64 -5.17 2.78 15.64
N ILE A 65 -5.91 2.61 14.52
CA ILE A 65 -7.11 3.43 14.25
C ILE A 65 -8.35 2.91 15.00
N VAL A 66 -8.29 1.72 15.59
CA VAL A 66 -9.45 1.08 16.24
C VAL A 66 -9.67 1.54 17.70
N ASP A 67 -8.74 2.26 18.35
CA ASP A 67 -8.94 2.76 19.73
C ASP A 67 -9.56 4.18 19.80
N LEU A 68 -9.53 4.96 18.71
CA LEU A 68 -9.95 6.38 18.76
C LEU A 68 -11.48 6.59 18.74
N ILE A 69 -12.27 5.61 18.29
CA ILE A 69 -13.74 5.76 18.10
C ILE A 69 -14.55 5.20 19.29
N CYS A 70 -13.91 4.60 20.30
CA CYS A 70 -14.62 4.03 21.47
C CYS A 70 -14.27 4.64 22.83
N SER A 71 -13.43 5.68 22.91
CA SER A 71 -13.23 6.43 24.16
C SER A 71 -14.20 7.60 24.31
N GLY A 72 -15.43 7.24 24.67
CA GLY A 72 -16.06 7.88 25.82
C GLY A 72 -16.65 9.27 25.63
N LYS A 73 -17.87 9.30 25.11
CA LYS A 73 -18.84 10.30 25.56
C LYS A 73 -19.11 10.06 27.07
N LYS A 74 -18.55 10.85 28.00
CA LYS A 74 -19.10 11.06 29.35
C LYS A 74 -18.53 12.29 30.09
N LYS A 75 -19.44 13.24 30.35
CA LYS A 75 -19.54 14.27 31.43
C LYS A 75 -18.35 15.23 31.65
N SER A 76 -18.52 16.54 31.47
CA SER A 76 -19.27 17.50 32.32
C SER A 76 -18.57 17.80 33.65
N GLY A 77 -18.17 19.07 33.79
CA GLY A 77 -18.02 19.78 35.08
C GLY A 77 -16.70 19.60 35.81
N LEU A 78 -15.88 20.66 35.83
CA LEU A 78 -15.57 21.47 37.03
C LEU A 78 -14.17 22.12 36.89
N LYS A 79 -14.11 23.44 37.06
CA LYS A 79 -12.89 24.27 37.08
C LYS A 79 -12.32 24.24 38.49
N VAL A 80 -11.07 23.81 38.66
CA VAL A 80 -10.33 24.00 39.92
C VAL A 80 -9.32 25.14 39.71
N VAL A 81 -9.58 26.24 40.40
CA VAL A 81 -8.62 27.30 40.72
C VAL A 81 -8.01 26.92 42.08
N GLY A 82 -6.79 27.35 42.38
CA GLY A 82 -6.02 26.95 43.57
C GLY A 82 -6.67 27.17 44.93
#